data_AF-A0A6G1EDU9-F1
#
_entry.id   AF-A0A6G1EDU9-F1
#
_cell.length_a   1.000
_cell.length_b   1.000
_cell.length_c   1.000
_cell.angle_alpha   90.00
_cell.angle_beta   90.00
_cell.angle_gamma   90.00
#
_symmetry.space_group_name_H-M   'P 1'
#
loop_
_entity.id
_entity.type
_entity.pdbx_description
1 polymer ?
#
loop_
_entity_poly.entity_id
_entity_poly.type
_entity_poly.pdbx_seq_one_letter_code
_entity_poly.pdbx_strand_id
1 'polypeptide(L)'
;MHACLDEDGPRPIIPLSHGDPSSSAIFRIVPEAEEAITAVIHSGEDNGYTSPATSLPTRRSVLPTDDWIALTEVVSSGCTQAIEIVMSVFGQPGANILLPKPGYPKHEAHALFHKMEVRLYNLVPERGWEVDVEAVEALTDENTVAIGITNPCGNVYTYEHLSKVGVMAVQS
;
A
#
# COMPACT_ATOMS: atom_id res chain seq x y z
N MET A 1 -16.08 14.98 -11.12
CA MET A 1 -16.96 16.06 -10.64
C MET A 1 -17.25 15.74 -9.17
N HIS A 2 -16.40 16.21 -8.25
CA HIS A 2 -16.46 15.82 -6.84
C HIS A 2 -16.81 17.06 -6.01
N ALA A 3 -18.12 17.27 -5.83
CA ALA A 3 -18.64 18.40 -5.07
C ALA A 3 -18.76 17.98 -3.59
N CYS A 4 -17.84 18.47 -2.75
CA CYS A 4 -18.03 18.49 -1.30
C CYS A 4 -18.72 19.82 -0.92
N LEU A 5 -20.05 19.81 -1.03
CA LEU A 5 -21.09 20.63 -0.40
C LEU A 5 -21.00 22.18 -0.40
N ASP A 6 -22.18 22.72 -0.72
CA ASP A 6 -22.68 24.10 -0.87
C ASP A 6 -22.17 24.87 -2.11
N GLU A 7 -22.82 24.59 -3.27
CA GLU A 7 -22.64 25.37 -4.51
C GLU A 7 -23.17 26.82 -4.38
N ASP A 8 -23.98 27.10 -3.35
CA ASP A 8 -24.70 28.36 -3.15
C ASP A 8 -24.11 29.25 -2.04
N GLY A 9 -23.03 28.82 -1.38
CA GLY A 9 -22.36 29.56 -0.32
C GLY A 9 -21.46 30.69 -0.85
N PRO A 10 -21.31 31.83 -0.15
CA PRO A 10 -20.45 32.94 -0.60
C PRO A 10 -18.94 32.64 -0.51
N ARG A 11 -18.55 31.44 -0.05
CA ARG A 11 -17.17 31.06 0.22
C ARG A 11 -16.73 29.95 -0.73
N PRO A 12 -15.52 30.06 -1.32
CA PRO A 12 -14.99 29.00 -2.17
C PRO A 12 -14.74 27.72 -1.37
N ILE A 13 -15.08 26.58 -1.98
CA ILE A 13 -14.82 25.25 -1.42
C ILE A 13 -13.32 24.95 -1.53
N ILE A 14 -12.69 24.56 -0.41
CA ILE A 14 -11.29 24.11 -0.37
C ILE A 14 -11.28 22.61 0.02
N PRO A 15 -11.01 21.69 -0.93
CA PRO A 15 -11.04 20.26 -0.65
C PRO A 15 -9.77 19.82 0.10
N LEU A 16 -9.90 19.53 1.41
CA LEU A 16 -8.79 19.03 2.25
C LEU A 16 -8.79 17.51 2.45
N SER A 17 -9.84 16.82 2.00
CA SER A 17 -10.01 15.37 2.16
C SER A 17 -9.52 14.53 0.97
N HIS A 18 -9.06 15.17 -0.10
CA HIS A 18 -8.68 14.49 -1.33
C HIS A 18 -7.22 14.04 -1.26
N GLY A 19 -7.00 12.74 -1.35
CA GLY A 19 -5.66 12.15 -1.40
C GLY A 19 -5.02 12.10 -2.79
N ASP A 20 -5.62 12.74 -3.81
CA ASP A 20 -5.08 12.78 -5.16
C ASP A 20 -4.15 13.99 -5.34
N PRO A 21 -2.82 13.80 -5.41
CA PRO A 21 -1.88 14.90 -5.55
C PRO A 21 -2.02 15.62 -6.91
N SER A 22 -2.49 14.93 -7.95
CA SER A 22 -2.60 15.50 -9.31
C SER A 22 -3.68 16.57 -9.44
N SER A 23 -4.56 16.68 -8.45
CA SER A 23 -5.55 17.76 -8.34
C SER A 23 -4.91 19.16 -8.23
N SER A 24 -3.64 19.23 -7.79
CA SER A 24 -2.88 20.47 -7.72
C SER A 24 -1.81 20.54 -8.82
N ALA A 25 -1.77 21.68 -9.52
CA ALA A 25 -0.82 21.90 -10.61
C ALA A 25 0.66 21.93 -10.15
N ILE A 26 0.93 22.01 -8.85
CA ILE A 26 2.29 21.98 -8.28
C ILE A 26 2.87 20.57 -8.22
N PHE A 27 2.02 19.54 -8.24
CA PHE A 27 2.44 18.13 -8.27
C PHE A 27 2.27 17.60 -9.70
N ARG A 28 3.32 17.77 -10.52
CA ARG A 28 3.37 17.22 -11.88
C ARG A 28 4.30 16.02 -11.92
N ILE A 29 4.01 15.13 -12.85
CA ILE A 29 4.93 14.07 -13.22
C ILE A 29 6.24 14.69 -13.70
N VAL A 30 7.36 14.00 -13.46
CA VAL A 30 8.67 14.44 -13.93
C VAL A 30 8.73 14.36 -15.47
N PRO A 31 9.32 15.34 -16.18
CA PRO A 31 9.35 15.37 -17.64
C PRO A 31 9.93 14.09 -18.26
N GLU A 32 10.93 13.49 -17.62
CA GLU A 32 11.59 12.26 -18.07
C GLU A 32 10.61 11.08 -18.16
N ALA A 33 9.63 11.01 -17.25
CA ALA A 33 8.61 9.96 -17.28
C ALA A 33 7.57 10.22 -18.39
N GLU A 34 7.23 11.48 -18.66
CA GLU A 34 6.37 11.84 -19.79
C GLU A 34 7.06 11.48 -21.13
N GLU A 35 8.32 11.87 -21.30
CA GLU A 35 9.12 11.56 -22.49
C GLU A 35 9.26 10.05 -22.70
N ALA A 36 9.51 9.29 -21.64
CA ALA A 36 9.61 7.83 -21.72
C ALA A 36 8.31 7.18 -22.22
N ILE A 37 7.16 7.63 -21.71
CA ILE A 37 5.84 7.12 -22.15
C ILE A 37 5.61 7.47 -23.63
N THR A 38 5.89 8.71 -24.02
CA THR A 38 5.75 9.17 -25.40
C THR A 38 6.64 8.40 -26.37
N ALA A 39 7.88 8.12 -25.98
CA ALA A 39 8.82 7.33 -26.78
C ALA A 39 8.31 5.90 -27.03
N VAL A 40 7.79 5.22 -25.99
CA VAL A 40 7.21 3.87 -26.10
C VAL A 40 5.99 3.85 -27.02
N ILE A 41 5.12 4.86 -26.92
CA ILE A 41 3.96 4.99 -27.80
C ILE A 41 4.40 5.15 -29.26
N HIS A 42 5.43 5.96 -29.53
CA HIS A 42 5.92 6.20 -30.88
C HIS A 42 6.72 5.03 -31.46
N SER A 43 7.41 4.24 -30.63
CA SER A 43 8.14 3.06 -31.09
C SER A 43 7.19 1.95 -31.56
N GLY A 44 6.05 1.80 -30.88
CA GLY A 44 5.08 0.74 -31.14
C GLY A 44 5.56 -0.66 -30.75
N GLU A 45 6.69 -0.76 -30.04
CA GLU A 45 7.37 -2.02 -29.71
C GLU A 45 6.69 -2.76 -28.54
N ASP A 46 5.99 -2.05 -27.65
CA ASP A 46 5.39 -2.59 -26.42
C ASP A 46 3.85 -2.76 -26.50
N ASN A 47 3.30 -2.86 -27.72
CA ASN A 47 1.85 -2.99 -27.94
C ASN A 47 1.31 -4.43 -27.72
N GLY A 48 2.20 -5.40 -27.50
CA GLY A 48 1.85 -6.81 -27.35
C GLY A 48 1.32 -7.16 -25.96
N TYR A 49 0.91 -8.42 -25.80
CA TYR A 49 0.56 -8.95 -24.47
C TYR A 49 1.82 -9.07 -23.60
N THR A 50 1.78 -8.43 -22.45
CA THR A 50 2.77 -8.65 -21.38
C THR A 50 2.26 -9.69 -20.40
N SER A 51 3.16 -10.45 -19.77
CA SER A 51 2.82 -11.19 -18.56
C SER A 51 3.32 -10.43 -17.34
N PRO A 52 2.45 -10.18 -16.33
CA PRO A 52 2.83 -9.56 -15.04
C PRO A 52 4.00 -10.26 -14.33
N ALA A 53 4.26 -11.52 -14.71
CA ALA A 53 5.27 -12.37 -14.12
C ALA A 53 6.54 -12.58 -14.98
N THR A 54 6.67 -11.99 -16.18
CA THR A 54 7.80 -12.35 -17.08
C THR A 54 8.47 -11.21 -17.84
N SER A 55 8.07 -9.94 -17.69
CA SER A 55 8.86 -8.85 -18.28
C SER A 55 10.10 -8.56 -17.43
N LEU A 56 11.15 -9.38 -17.63
CA LEU A 56 12.46 -9.19 -17.02
C LEU A 56 12.98 -7.74 -17.13
N PRO A 57 12.82 -7.02 -18.27
CA PRO A 57 13.22 -5.61 -18.33
C PRO A 57 12.46 -4.71 -17.34
N THR A 58 11.14 -4.91 -17.19
CA THR A 58 10.30 -4.13 -16.26
C THR A 58 10.64 -4.44 -14.81
N ARG A 59 10.90 -5.71 -14.48
CA ARG A 59 11.31 -6.10 -13.13
C ARG A 59 12.66 -5.48 -12.74
N ARG A 60 13.65 -5.58 -13.63
CA ARG A 60 14.99 -5.00 -13.41
C ARG A 60 15.01 -3.48 -13.30
N SER A 61 14.01 -2.76 -13.85
CA SER A 61 13.93 -1.31 -13.66
C SER A 61 13.34 -0.91 -12.31
N VAL A 62 12.58 -1.79 -11.65
CA VAL A 62 12.02 -1.57 -10.31
C VAL A 62 13.03 -1.96 -9.23
N LEU A 63 13.62 -3.15 -9.35
CA LEU A 63 14.71 -3.61 -8.48
C LEU A 63 15.94 -3.96 -9.35
N PRO A 64 16.95 -3.07 -9.42
CA PRO A 64 18.16 -3.29 -10.21
C PRO A 64 19.15 -4.20 -9.46
N THR A 65 18.69 -5.34 -8.97
CA THR A 65 19.51 -6.38 -8.33
C THR A 65 19.20 -7.74 -8.93
N ASP A 66 20.21 -8.61 -9.01
CA ASP A 66 20.04 -10.02 -9.39
C ASP A 66 19.81 -10.92 -8.16
N ASP A 67 19.52 -10.32 -7.00
CA ASP A 67 19.12 -11.05 -5.79
C ASP A 67 17.84 -11.85 -6.02
N TRP A 68 17.66 -12.92 -5.24
CA TRP A 68 16.47 -13.79 -5.29
C TRP A 68 15.15 -13.02 -5.17
N ILE A 69 15.17 -11.83 -4.54
CA ILE A 69 14.04 -10.92 -4.42
C ILE A 69 13.52 -10.50 -5.80
N ALA A 70 14.40 -10.20 -6.75
CA ALA A 70 14.03 -9.79 -8.12
C ALA A 70 13.34 -10.89 -8.94
N LEU A 71 13.55 -12.16 -8.57
CA LEU A 71 12.88 -13.31 -9.22
C LEU A 71 11.42 -13.48 -8.77
N THR A 72 11.00 -12.81 -7.70
CA THR A 72 9.67 -12.96 -7.09
C THR A 72 8.72 -11.78 -7.34
N GLU A 73 9.16 -10.75 -8.06
CA GLU A 73 8.39 -9.52 -8.26
C GLU A 73 7.14 -9.72 -9.12
N VAL A 74 6.02 -9.11 -8.74
CA VAL A 74 4.80 -9.12 -9.55
C VAL A 74 4.42 -7.68 -9.86
N VAL A 75 4.32 -7.34 -11.14
CA VAL A 75 3.85 -6.01 -11.55
C VAL A 75 2.32 -6.00 -11.49
N SER A 76 1.76 -5.07 -10.73
CA SER A 76 0.31 -4.89 -10.59
C SER A 76 -0.18 -3.58 -11.20
N SER A 77 -1.47 -3.53 -11.51
CA SER A 77 -2.23 -2.33 -11.86
C SER A 77 -2.42 -1.46 -10.60
N GLY A 78 -1.34 -0.77 -10.23
CA GLY A 78 -1.26 0.04 -9.02
C GLY A 78 -1.27 -0.77 -7.72
N CYS A 79 -1.11 -0.05 -6.60
CA CYS A 79 -1.01 -0.65 -5.27
C CYS A 79 -2.33 -1.29 -4.79
N THR A 80 -3.48 -0.87 -5.32
CA THR A 80 -4.77 -1.50 -4.97
C THR A 80 -4.84 -2.95 -5.44
N GLN A 81 -4.43 -3.24 -6.68
CA GLN A 81 -4.37 -4.62 -7.13
C GLN A 81 -3.29 -5.42 -6.39
N ALA A 82 -2.17 -4.80 -6.00
CA ALA A 82 -1.17 -5.47 -5.16
C ALA A 82 -1.76 -5.92 -3.81
N ILE A 83 -2.52 -5.05 -3.14
CA ILE A 83 -3.24 -5.39 -1.90
C ILE A 83 -4.21 -6.54 -2.17
N GLU A 84 -5.00 -6.46 -3.24
CA GLU A 84 -5.95 -7.51 -3.60
C GLU A 84 -5.28 -8.87 -3.81
N ILE A 85 -4.17 -8.91 -4.58
CA ILE A 85 -3.39 -10.13 -4.81
C ILE A 85 -2.92 -10.72 -3.49
N VAL A 86 -2.30 -9.91 -2.63
CA VAL A 86 -1.80 -10.37 -1.32
C VAL A 86 -2.93 -10.90 -0.44
N MET A 87 -4.05 -10.18 -0.34
CA MET A 87 -5.21 -10.62 0.43
C MET A 87 -5.83 -11.90 -0.13
N SER A 88 -5.81 -12.10 -1.45
CA SER A 88 -6.30 -13.33 -2.08
C SER A 88 -5.43 -14.56 -1.79
N VAL A 89 -4.11 -14.36 -1.69
CA VAL A 89 -3.16 -15.44 -1.37
C VAL A 89 -3.32 -15.88 0.09
N PHE A 90 -3.52 -14.94 1.00
CA PHE A 90 -3.71 -15.23 2.43
C PHE A 90 -5.15 -15.58 2.81
N GLY A 91 -6.12 -15.24 1.96
CA GLY A 91 -7.54 -15.42 2.21
C GLY A 91 -7.95 -16.88 2.34
N GLN A 92 -8.09 -17.35 3.58
CA GLN A 92 -8.51 -18.71 3.91
C GLN A 92 -9.57 -18.67 5.01
N PRO A 93 -10.53 -19.62 5.04
CA PRO A 93 -11.49 -19.71 6.13
C PRO A 93 -10.78 -19.84 7.48
N GLY A 94 -11.11 -18.96 8.43
CA GLY A 94 -10.54 -18.97 9.77
C GLY A 94 -9.23 -18.18 9.92
N ALA A 95 -8.63 -17.70 8.83
CA ALA A 95 -7.46 -16.82 8.89
C ALA A 95 -7.81 -15.43 9.43
N ASN A 96 -6.88 -14.82 10.15
CA ASN A 96 -7.00 -13.43 10.60
C ASN A 96 -5.78 -12.58 10.19
N ILE A 97 -6.00 -11.27 10.07
CA ILE A 97 -4.99 -10.28 9.73
C ILE A 97 -5.02 -9.13 10.73
N LEU A 98 -3.84 -8.66 11.12
CA LEU A 98 -3.69 -7.52 12.03
C LEU A 98 -3.46 -6.25 11.21
N LEU A 99 -4.31 -5.23 11.40
CA LEU A 99 -4.24 -3.95 10.70
C LEU A 99 -4.18 -2.77 11.69
N PRO A 100 -3.50 -1.65 11.35
CA PRO A 100 -3.39 -0.53 12.26
C PRO A 100 -4.69 0.28 12.32
N LYS A 101 -4.91 0.89 13.47
CA LYS A 101 -5.94 1.89 13.73
C LYS A 101 -5.27 3.16 14.26
N PRO A 102 -5.35 4.30 13.53
CA PRO A 102 -5.94 4.46 12.20
C PRO A 102 -5.16 3.73 11.09
N GLY A 103 -5.82 3.37 9.99
CA GLY A 103 -5.22 2.63 8.87
C GLY A 103 -5.82 3.01 7.51
N TYR A 104 -5.21 2.51 6.43
CA TYR A 104 -5.73 2.73 5.07
C TYR A 104 -6.91 1.79 4.77
N PRO A 105 -8.12 2.32 4.44
CA PRO A 105 -9.36 1.53 4.41
C PRO A 105 -9.38 0.34 3.44
N LYS A 106 -8.58 0.38 2.37
CA LYS A 106 -8.59 -0.72 1.38
C LYS A 106 -8.07 -2.03 1.95
N HIS A 107 -7.16 -2.00 2.92
CA HIS A 107 -6.67 -3.24 3.54
C HIS A 107 -7.81 -4.00 4.22
N GLU A 108 -8.58 -3.31 5.05
CA GLU A 108 -9.73 -3.89 5.76
C GLU A 108 -10.81 -4.36 4.78
N ALA A 109 -11.14 -3.53 3.78
CA ALA A 109 -12.14 -3.89 2.77
C ALA A 109 -11.77 -5.17 2.00
N HIS A 110 -10.52 -5.29 1.54
CA HIS A 110 -10.06 -6.49 0.83
C HIS A 110 -9.91 -7.70 1.76
N ALA A 111 -9.52 -7.52 3.02
CA ALA A 111 -9.45 -8.63 3.98
C ALA A 111 -10.83 -9.24 4.25
N LEU A 112 -11.83 -8.39 4.50
CA LEU A 112 -13.22 -8.81 4.68
C LEU A 112 -13.79 -9.48 3.42
N PHE A 113 -13.49 -8.94 2.23
CA PHE A 113 -13.89 -9.55 0.96
C PHE A 113 -13.34 -10.98 0.81
N HIS A 114 -12.11 -11.21 1.25
CA HIS A 114 -11.46 -12.53 1.26
C HIS A 114 -11.77 -13.37 2.52
N LYS A 115 -12.79 -12.97 3.30
CA LYS A 115 -13.33 -13.70 4.46
C LYS A 115 -12.33 -13.92 5.60
N MET A 116 -11.35 -13.03 5.74
CA MET A 116 -10.46 -13.01 6.89
C MET A 116 -11.09 -12.24 8.04
N GLU A 117 -10.81 -12.66 9.27
CA GLU A 117 -11.07 -11.85 10.46
C GLU A 117 -10.08 -10.67 10.48
N VAL A 118 -10.57 -9.45 10.64
CA VAL A 118 -9.73 -8.25 10.79
C VAL A 118 -9.58 -7.94 12.27
N ARG A 119 -8.34 -7.97 12.77
CA ARG A 119 -7.97 -7.54 14.12
C ARG A 119 -7.24 -6.21 14.04
N LEU A 120 -7.63 -5.26 14.88
CA LEU A 120 -7.08 -3.91 14.84
C LEU A 120 -6.14 -3.68 16.01
N TYR A 121 -4.93 -3.18 15.74
CA TYR A 121 -3.99 -2.72 16.75
C TYR A 121 -3.86 -1.19 16.71
N ASN A 122 -3.53 -0.57 17.85
CA ASN A 122 -3.43 0.88 17.94
C ASN A 122 -2.03 1.38 17.53
N LEU A 123 -2.01 2.58 16.96
CA LEU A 123 -0.82 3.42 16.89
C LEU A 123 -0.82 4.37 18.10
N VAL A 124 0.33 4.60 18.74
CA VAL A 124 0.43 5.36 20.00
C VAL A 124 0.81 6.82 19.73
N PRO A 125 -0.13 7.79 19.81
CA PRO A 125 0.15 9.19 19.45
C PRO A 125 1.29 9.81 20.26
N GLU A 126 1.37 9.49 21.55
CA GLU A 126 2.38 10.01 22.49
C GLU A 126 3.80 9.54 22.14
N ARG A 127 3.91 8.42 21.40
CA ARG A 127 5.17 7.88 20.86
C ARG A 127 5.34 8.22 19.38
N GLY A 128 4.69 9.28 18.89
CA GLY A 128 4.75 9.67 17.49
C GLY A 128 4.09 8.63 16.58
N TRP A 129 2.93 8.09 16.99
CA TRP A 129 2.16 7.10 16.23
C TRP A 129 2.91 5.78 15.95
N GLU A 130 3.88 5.44 16.78
CA GLU A 130 4.52 4.12 16.75
C GLU A 130 3.53 2.97 16.98
N VAL A 131 3.83 1.81 16.40
CA VAL A 131 3.08 0.57 16.60
C VAL A 131 3.14 0.15 18.06
N ASP A 132 2.00 -0.20 18.64
CA ASP A 132 1.97 -0.83 19.96
C ASP A 132 2.35 -2.33 19.87
N VAL A 133 3.65 -2.62 19.90
CA VAL A 133 4.20 -3.97 19.67
C VAL A 133 3.62 -5.00 20.64
N GLU A 134 3.50 -4.66 21.92
CA GLU A 134 2.92 -5.56 22.95
C GLU A 134 1.45 -5.89 22.64
N ALA A 135 0.69 -4.91 22.17
CA ALA A 135 -0.71 -5.13 21.77
C ALA A 135 -0.80 -5.99 20.50
N VAL A 136 0.13 -5.84 19.56
CA VAL A 136 0.20 -6.68 18.35
C VAL A 136 0.52 -8.14 18.74
N GLU A 137 1.50 -8.35 19.62
CA GLU A 137 1.83 -9.69 20.14
C GLU A 137 0.62 -10.35 20.82
N ALA A 138 -0.09 -9.60 21.67
CA ALA A 138 -1.26 -10.12 22.36
C ALA A 138 -2.46 -10.44 21.45
N LEU A 139 -2.54 -9.83 20.25
CA LEU A 139 -3.59 -10.08 19.26
C LEU A 139 -3.25 -11.22 18.30
N THR A 140 -1.98 -11.62 18.24
CA THR A 140 -1.48 -12.63 17.32
C THR A 140 -1.78 -14.03 17.86
N ASP A 141 -2.15 -14.94 16.96
CA ASP A 141 -2.43 -16.34 17.25
C ASP A 141 -2.01 -17.25 16.08
N GLU A 142 -2.25 -18.55 16.19
CA GLU A 142 -1.88 -19.54 15.18
C GLU A 142 -2.61 -19.38 13.82
N ASN A 143 -3.66 -18.56 13.77
CA ASN A 143 -4.43 -18.29 12.56
C ASN A 143 -4.05 -16.93 11.92
N THR A 144 -3.10 -16.22 12.52
CA THR A 144 -2.65 -14.92 12.03
C THR A 144 -1.75 -15.10 10.81
N VAL A 145 -2.19 -14.61 9.65
CA VAL A 145 -1.48 -14.81 8.37
C VAL A 145 -0.67 -13.61 7.92
N ALA A 146 -0.95 -12.42 8.44
CA ALA A 146 -0.22 -11.21 8.12
C ALA A 146 -0.41 -10.09 9.17
N ILE A 147 0.57 -9.19 9.22
CA ILE A 147 0.52 -7.93 9.97
C ILE A 147 0.74 -6.80 8.97
N GLY A 148 -0.30 -6.00 8.72
CA GLY A 148 -0.20 -4.82 7.87
C GLY A 148 0.47 -3.69 8.62
N ILE A 149 1.51 -3.09 8.04
CA ILE A 149 2.19 -1.91 8.60
C ILE A 149 1.92 -0.72 7.68
N THR A 150 1.24 0.29 8.20
CA THR A 150 1.05 1.57 7.50
C THR A 150 1.05 2.71 8.51
N ASN A 151 1.29 3.93 8.03
CA ASN A 151 1.25 5.12 8.86
C ASN A 151 0.45 6.22 8.15
N PRO A 152 -0.86 6.33 8.40
CA PRO A 152 -1.67 7.40 7.83
C PRO A 152 -1.47 8.75 8.52
N CYS A 153 -0.69 8.82 9.61
CA CYS A 153 -0.52 10.02 10.43
C CYS A 153 0.63 10.93 9.97
N GLY A 154 1.31 10.57 8.88
CA GLY A 154 2.28 11.42 8.20
C GLY A 154 3.69 11.42 8.81
N ASN A 155 3.97 10.60 9.82
CA ASN A 155 5.32 10.38 10.31
C ASN A 155 5.98 9.16 9.66
N VAL A 156 7.31 9.09 9.80
CA VAL A 156 8.14 8.00 9.27
C VAL A 156 8.68 7.23 10.45
N TYR A 157 8.50 5.90 10.46
CA TYR A 157 9.03 5.05 11.52
C TYR A 157 10.56 5.06 11.51
N THR A 158 11.16 5.01 12.70
CA THR A 158 12.61 4.85 12.83
C THR A 158 13.02 3.43 12.45
N TYR A 159 14.28 3.27 12.03
CA TYR A 159 14.85 1.95 11.77
C TYR A 159 14.77 1.05 13.01
N GLU A 160 15.06 1.60 14.20
CA GLU A 160 14.98 0.87 15.46
C GLU A 160 13.56 0.36 15.73
N HIS A 161 12.54 1.20 15.52
CA HIS A 161 11.15 0.80 15.69
C HIS A 161 10.74 -0.30 14.70
N LEU A 162 11.07 -0.14 13.41
CA LEU A 162 10.78 -1.16 12.39
C LEU A 162 11.51 -2.48 12.66
N SER A 163 12.72 -2.42 13.21
CA SER A 163 13.47 -3.62 13.59
C SER A 163 12.77 -4.39 14.71
N LYS A 164 12.23 -3.68 15.71
CA LYS A 164 11.44 -4.31 16.79
C LYS A 164 10.19 -4.99 16.25
N VAL A 165 9.44 -4.31 15.39
CA VAL A 165 8.25 -4.89 14.73
C VAL A 165 8.62 -6.12 13.90
N GLY A 166 9.74 -6.06 13.17
CA GLY A 166 10.22 -7.18 12.36
C GLY A 166 10.64 -8.40 13.17
N VAL A 167 11.32 -8.21 14.31
CA VAL A 167 11.70 -9.32 15.21
C VAL A 167 10.46 -10.00 15.79
N MET A 168 9.49 -9.22 16.24
CA MET A 168 8.22 -9.74 16.75
C MET A 168 7.51 -10.59 15.70
N ALA A 169 7.38 -10.09 14.46
CA ALA A 169 6.69 -10.80 13.38
C ALA A 169 7.32 -12.15 12.97
N VAL A 170 8.59 -12.41 13.33
CA VAL A 170 9.29 -13.69 13.06
C VAL A 170 9.16 -14.67 14.23
N GLN A 171 8.83 -14.17 15.42
CA GLN A 171 8.75 -14.97 16.65
C GLN A 171 7.32 -15.44 16.96
N SER A 172 6.32 -14.78 16.38
CA SER A 172 4.90 -15.13 16.44
C SER A 172 4.52 -16.28 15.52
#